data_AF-A0A1H5I3Y2-F1
#
_entry.id   AF-A0A1H5I3Y2-F1
#
_cell.length_a   1.000
_cell.length_b   1.000
_cell.length_c   1.000
_cell.angle_alpha   90.00
_cell.angle_beta   90.00
_cell.angle_gamma   90.00
#
_symmetry.space_group_name_H-M   'P 1'
#
loop_
_entity.id
_entity.type
_entity.pdbx_description
1 polymer ?
#
loop_
_entity_poly.entity_id
_entity_poly.type
_entity_poly.pdbx_seq_one_letter_code
_entity_poly.pdbx_strand_id
1 'polypeptide(L)'
;MNKENILLILWIIFGFVFVIAVESILYFIIHLLYFVFAEFGISYNIMTYVFPIITLIFYSLTALFLLNRIKTKSIAKTSGIYLTEFPKKLLIILVLVVFILTPLTNKLSGMYSESASENTLLEMGEYLRFYGWFNLGFAISQTLVLIAMVGFSLIKLKELNKN
;
A
#
# COMPACT_ATOMS: atom_id res chain seq x y z
N MET A 1 17.31 23.68 -17.71
CA MET A 1 17.22 22.23 -17.42
C MET A 1 17.09 21.49 -18.74
N ASN A 2 17.90 20.45 -19.01
CA ASN A 2 17.76 19.68 -20.26
C ASN A 2 16.54 18.72 -20.18
N LYS A 3 16.08 18.23 -21.33
CA LYS A 3 14.92 17.32 -21.43
C LYS A 3 15.11 16.04 -20.62
N GLU A 4 16.34 15.52 -20.58
CA GLU A 4 16.69 14.30 -19.85
C GLU A 4 16.52 14.45 -18.34
N ASN A 5 17.00 15.55 -17.76
CA ASN A 5 16.83 15.83 -16.34
C ASN A 5 15.36 15.99 -15.96
N ILE A 6 14.55 16.61 -16.84
CA ILE A 6 13.09 16.71 -16.64
C ILE A 6 12.44 15.33 -16.60
N LEU A 7 12.77 14.46 -17.57
CA LEU A 7 12.21 13.11 -17.64
C LEU A 7 12.62 12.26 -16.44
N LEU A 8 13.87 12.37 -15.99
CA LEU A 8 14.35 11.65 -14.81
C LEU A 8 13.57 12.06 -13.56
N ILE A 9 13.38 13.36 -13.33
CA ILE A 9 12.57 13.87 -12.22
C ILE A 9 11.13 13.35 -12.31
N LEU A 10 10.52 13.38 -13.50
CA LEU A 10 9.16 12.87 -13.71
C LEU A 10 9.02 11.38 -13.41
N TRP A 11 10.02 10.57 -13.77
CA TRP A 11 10.03 9.13 -13.45
C TRP A 11 10.18 8.86 -11.96
N ILE A 12 11.00 9.65 -11.25
CA ILE A 12 11.12 9.57 -9.79
C ILE A 12 9.78 9.90 -9.14
N ILE A 13 9.15 11.03 -9.52
CA ILE A 13 7.83 11.43 -9.02
C ILE A 13 6.80 10.35 -9.32
N PHE A 14 6.80 9.80 -10.53
CA PHE A 14 5.90 8.72 -10.92
C PHE A 14 6.07 7.48 -10.03
N GLY A 15 7.30 7.09 -9.71
CA GLY A 15 7.58 5.99 -8.78
C GLY A 15 6.99 6.23 -7.39
N PHE A 16 7.19 7.43 -6.83
CA PHE A 16 6.59 7.79 -5.54
C PHE A 16 5.07 7.77 -5.57
N VAL A 17 4.46 8.42 -6.57
CA VAL A 17 3.00 8.46 -6.73
C VAL A 17 2.44 7.06 -6.91
N PHE A 18 3.13 6.18 -7.65
CA PHE A 18 2.73 4.80 -7.83
C PHE A 18 2.70 4.03 -6.51
N VAL A 19 3.75 4.14 -5.70
CA VAL A 19 3.80 3.49 -4.37
C VAL A 19 2.68 4.01 -3.47
N ILE A 20 2.49 5.34 -3.41
CA ILE A 20 1.43 5.96 -2.59
C ILE A 20 0.04 5.53 -3.07
N ALA A 21 -0.19 5.42 -4.38
CA ALA A 21 -1.48 4.98 -4.90
C ALA A 21 -1.79 3.52 -4.55
N VAL A 22 -0.80 2.62 -4.66
CA VAL A 22 -0.96 1.23 -4.24
C VAL A 22 -1.24 1.15 -2.74
N GLU A 23 -0.50 1.93 -1.96
CA GLU A 23 -0.69 2.06 -0.51
C GLU A 23 -2.12 2.51 -0.16
N SER A 24 -2.60 3.61 -0.77
CA SER A 24 -3.97 4.10 -0.55
C SER A 24 -5.04 3.06 -0.88
N ILE A 25 -4.85 2.26 -1.93
CA ILE A 25 -5.78 1.18 -2.30
C ILE A 25 -5.79 0.09 -1.22
N LEU A 26 -4.60 -0.39 -0.82
CA LEU A 26 -4.49 -1.45 0.20
C LEU A 26 -5.06 -0.99 1.54
N TYR A 27 -4.71 0.22 1.96
CA TYR A 27 -5.22 0.82 3.18
C TYR A 27 -6.75 0.89 3.18
N PHE A 28 -7.35 1.36 2.09
CA PHE A 28 -8.80 1.40 1.92
C PHE A 28 -9.45 0.01 1.97
N ILE A 29 -8.92 -0.97 1.23
CA ILE A 29 -9.47 -2.33 1.19
C ILE A 29 -9.46 -2.97 2.58
N ILE A 30 -8.34 -2.83 3.30
CA ILE A 30 -8.20 -3.42 4.64
C ILE A 30 -9.13 -2.72 5.64
N HIS A 31 -9.32 -1.40 5.54
CA HIS A 31 -10.33 -0.69 6.35
C HIS A 31 -11.75 -1.14 6.02
N LEU A 32 -12.06 -1.37 4.75
CA LEU A 32 -13.35 -1.90 4.34
C LEU A 32 -13.60 -3.29 4.93
N LEU A 33 -12.58 -4.17 4.93
CA LEU A 33 -12.68 -5.47 5.62
C LEU A 33 -12.92 -5.31 7.13
N TYR A 34 -12.25 -4.35 7.77
CA TYR A 34 -12.48 -4.01 9.17
C TYR A 34 -13.95 -3.60 9.40
N PHE A 35 -14.49 -2.69 8.60
CA PHE A 35 -15.87 -2.24 8.72
C PHE A 35 -16.86 -3.40 8.58
N VAL A 36 -16.64 -4.28 7.61
CA VAL A 36 -17.45 -5.49 7.42
C VAL A 36 -17.40 -6.40 8.65
N PHE A 37 -16.21 -6.62 9.23
CA PHE A 37 -16.06 -7.46 10.42
C PHE A 37 -16.73 -6.84 11.65
N ALA A 38 -16.68 -5.51 11.78
CA ALA A 38 -17.34 -4.79 12.86
C ALA A 38 -18.86 -4.90 12.74
N GLU A 39 -19.41 -4.76 11.53
CA GLU A 39 -20.84 -4.92 11.26
C GLU A 39 -21.34 -6.35 11.55
N PHE A 40 -20.50 -7.36 11.33
CA PHE A 40 -20.79 -8.74 11.72
C PHE A 40 -20.65 -9.02 13.23
N GLY A 41 -20.33 -8.01 14.04
CA GLY A 41 -20.21 -8.16 15.50
C GLY A 41 -19.00 -8.99 15.93
N ILE A 42 -17.95 -9.09 15.10
CA ILE A 42 -16.71 -9.75 15.50
C ILE A 42 -16.01 -8.89 16.56
N SER A 43 -15.56 -9.50 17.66
CA SER A 43 -14.97 -8.73 18.76
C SER A 43 -13.63 -8.09 18.37
N TYR A 44 -13.36 -6.90 18.90
CA TYR A 44 -12.09 -6.19 18.69
C TYR A 44 -10.88 -7.00 19.18
N ASN A 45 -11.06 -7.85 20.18
CA ASN A 45 -10.03 -8.78 20.65
C ASN A 45 -9.60 -9.78 19.57
N ILE A 46 -10.54 -10.36 18.82
CA ILE A 46 -10.21 -11.24 17.70
C ILE A 46 -9.54 -10.43 16.59
N MET A 47 -10.12 -9.28 16.25
CA MET A 47 -9.59 -8.41 15.18
C MET A 47 -8.15 -7.95 15.44
N THR A 48 -7.79 -7.71 16.71
CA THR A 48 -6.45 -7.28 17.14
C THR A 48 -5.34 -8.21 16.63
N TYR A 49 -5.59 -9.52 16.61
CA TYR A 49 -4.60 -10.50 16.15
C TYR A 49 -4.74 -10.84 14.67
N VAL A 50 -5.97 -10.81 14.15
CA VAL A 50 -6.25 -11.22 12.77
C VAL A 50 -5.83 -10.15 11.76
N PHE A 51 -6.10 -8.87 12.02
CA PHE A 51 -5.85 -7.81 11.04
C PHE A 51 -4.37 -7.59 10.72
N PRO A 52 -3.42 -7.60 11.67
CA PRO A 52 -2.00 -7.53 11.32
C PRO A 52 -1.55 -8.63 10.35
N ILE A 53 -2.10 -9.84 10.49
CA ILE A 53 -1.82 -10.98 9.60
C ILE A 53 -2.45 -10.75 8.22
N ILE A 54 -3.73 -10.35 8.18
CA ILE A 54 -4.41 -10.01 6.93
C ILE A 54 -3.63 -8.93 6.18
N THR A 55 -3.26 -7.85 6.87
CA THR A 55 -2.47 -6.76 6.31
C THR A 55 -1.17 -7.29 5.70
N LEU A 56 -0.38 -8.06 6.45
CA LEU A 56 0.88 -8.61 5.94
C LEU A 56 0.67 -9.48 4.67
N ILE A 57 -0.38 -10.29 4.63
CA ILE A 57 -0.74 -11.11 3.48
C ILE A 57 -1.05 -10.22 2.26
N PHE A 58 -1.90 -9.21 2.42
CA PHE A 58 -2.28 -8.31 1.33
C PHE A 58 -1.08 -7.55 0.75
N TYR A 59 -0.19 -7.03 1.61
CA TYR A 59 1.04 -6.37 1.15
C TYR A 59 1.98 -7.34 0.42
N SER A 60 2.17 -8.54 0.98
CA SER A 60 3.06 -9.55 0.40
C SER A 60 2.55 -10.02 -0.95
N LEU A 61 1.25 -10.31 -1.08
CA LEU A 61 0.62 -10.71 -2.35
C LEU A 61 0.73 -9.60 -3.39
N THR A 62 0.52 -8.35 -3.00
CA THR A 62 0.65 -7.20 -3.90
C THR A 62 2.08 -7.05 -4.40
N ALA A 63 3.08 -7.14 -3.51
CA ALA A 63 4.49 -7.09 -3.88
C ALA A 63 4.87 -8.22 -4.84
N LEU A 64 4.46 -9.46 -4.55
CA LEU A 64 4.68 -10.63 -5.42
C LEU A 64 4.02 -10.44 -6.80
N PHE A 65 2.79 -9.95 -6.84
CA PHE A 65 2.08 -9.66 -8.07
C PHE A 65 2.83 -8.62 -8.92
N LEU A 66 3.29 -7.53 -8.29
CA LEU A 66 4.07 -6.48 -8.97
C LEU A 66 5.39 -7.03 -9.50
N LEU A 67 6.14 -7.80 -8.70
CA LEU A 67 7.40 -8.43 -9.14
C LEU A 67 7.20 -9.34 -10.34
N ASN A 68 6.19 -10.21 -10.29
CA ASN A 68 5.89 -11.12 -11.38
C ASN A 68 5.53 -10.35 -12.66
N ARG A 69 4.75 -9.26 -12.53
CA ARG A 69 4.37 -8.42 -13.66
C ARG A 69 5.55 -7.67 -14.28
N ILE A 70 6.52 -7.23 -13.46
CA ILE A 70 7.74 -6.58 -13.94
C ILE A 70 8.60 -7.58 -14.72
N LYS A 71 8.83 -8.78 -14.19
CA LYS A 71 9.63 -9.83 -14.86
C LYS A 71 9.11 -10.15 -16.26
N THR A 72 7.80 -10.30 -16.43
CA THR A 72 7.20 -10.63 -17.73
C THR A 72 7.37 -9.50 -18.77
N LYS A 73 7.42 -8.24 -18.34
CA LYS A 73 7.52 -7.09 -19.24
C LYS A 73 8.95 -6.63 -19.50
N SER A 74 9.87 -6.76 -18.53
CA SER A 74 11.27 -6.33 -18.68
C SER A 74 12.04 -7.20 -19.66
N ILE A 75 11.70 -8.49 -19.75
CA ILE A 75 12.26 -9.42 -20.75
C ILE A 75 11.91 -8.98 -22.19
N ALA A 76 10.84 -8.19 -22.38
CA ALA A 76 10.33 -7.82 -23.70
C ALA A 76 10.80 -6.45 -24.22
N LYS A 77 11.44 -5.58 -23.41
CA LYS A 77 11.88 -4.24 -23.86
C LYS A 77 13.18 -3.79 -23.19
N THR A 78 14.28 -3.88 -23.92
CA THR A 78 15.63 -3.39 -23.59
C THR A 78 15.89 -1.93 -24.01
N SER A 79 14.86 -1.07 -24.01
CA SER A 79 15.05 0.37 -24.29
C SER A 79 15.23 1.14 -22.98
N GLY A 80 16.29 1.95 -22.88
CA GLY A 80 16.56 2.78 -21.70
C GLY A 80 15.41 3.73 -21.35
N ILE A 81 15.28 4.09 -20.06
CA ILE A 81 14.20 4.93 -19.49
C ILE A 81 14.06 6.30 -20.19
N TYR A 82 15.14 6.79 -20.80
CA TYR A 82 15.15 8.05 -21.56
C TYR A 82 14.49 7.96 -22.94
N LEU A 83 14.31 6.74 -23.46
CA LEU A 83 13.70 6.47 -24.77
C LEU A 83 12.24 6.04 -24.66
N THR A 84 11.69 5.91 -23.45
CA THR A 84 10.30 5.51 -23.22
C THR A 84 9.41 6.73 -23.04
N GLU A 85 8.25 6.74 -23.71
CA GLU A 85 7.25 7.79 -23.53
C GLU A 85 6.71 7.78 -22.10
N PHE A 86 6.71 8.95 -21.46
CA PHE A 86 6.25 9.10 -20.09
C PHE A 86 4.72 8.86 -20.01
N PRO A 87 4.24 7.97 -19.10
CA PRO A 87 2.84 7.56 -19.06
C PRO A 87 1.95 8.58 -18.33
N LYS A 88 1.75 9.77 -18.93
CA LYS A 88 1.01 10.91 -18.34
C LYS A 88 -0.39 10.53 -17.84
N LYS A 89 -1.16 9.79 -18.64
CA LYS A 89 -2.52 9.36 -18.29
C LYS A 89 -2.53 8.50 -17.03
N LEU A 90 -1.58 7.58 -16.91
CA LEU A 90 -1.46 6.72 -15.74
C LEU A 90 -1.11 7.52 -14.49
N LEU A 91 -0.17 8.47 -14.59
CA LEU A 91 0.15 9.37 -13.48
C LEU A 91 -1.10 10.10 -12.97
N ILE A 92 -1.89 10.69 -13.87
CA ILE A 92 -3.12 11.41 -13.51
C ILE A 92 -4.11 10.48 -12.78
N ILE A 93 -4.31 9.27 -13.30
CA ILE A 93 -5.20 8.28 -12.67
C ILE A 93 -4.70 7.94 -11.26
N LEU A 94 -3.41 7.66 -11.09
CA LEU A 94 -2.84 7.32 -9.78
C LEU A 94 -3.01 8.47 -8.76
N VAL A 95 -2.78 9.71 -9.20
CA VAL A 95 -3.01 10.90 -8.37
C VAL A 95 -4.48 10.99 -7.94
N LEU A 96 -5.41 10.83 -8.89
CA LEU A 96 -6.85 10.85 -8.58
C LEU A 96 -7.24 9.75 -7.58
N VAL A 97 -6.70 8.54 -7.73
CA VAL A 97 -6.92 7.44 -6.79
C VAL A 97 -6.51 7.84 -5.37
N VAL A 98 -5.31 8.41 -5.19
CA VAL A 98 -4.83 8.86 -3.87
C VAL A 98 -5.74 9.94 -3.29
N PHE A 99 -6.10 10.94 -4.11
CA PHE A 99 -6.95 12.06 -3.71
C PHE A 99 -8.37 11.64 -3.33
N ILE A 100 -8.90 10.56 -3.89
CA ILE A 100 -10.24 10.07 -3.57
C ILE A 100 -10.19 9.10 -2.37
N LEU A 101 -9.32 8.10 -2.42
CA LEU A 101 -9.35 7.01 -1.45
C LEU A 101 -8.85 7.43 -0.06
N THR A 102 -7.86 8.33 0.01
CA THR A 102 -7.30 8.75 1.30
C THR A 102 -8.33 9.49 2.16
N PRO A 103 -8.99 10.58 1.70
CA PRO A 103 -10.00 11.25 2.50
C PRO A 103 -11.22 10.36 2.76
N LEU A 104 -11.60 9.52 1.81
CA LEU A 104 -12.70 8.58 1.98
C LEU A 104 -12.42 7.60 3.13
N THR A 105 -11.24 6.99 3.16
CA THR A 105 -10.86 6.06 4.22
C THR A 105 -10.83 6.75 5.58
N ASN A 106 -10.24 7.95 5.64
CA ASN A 106 -10.19 8.74 6.88
C ASN A 106 -11.58 9.10 7.39
N LYS A 107 -12.50 9.50 6.49
CA LYS A 107 -13.87 9.83 6.88
C LYS A 107 -14.63 8.61 7.39
N LEU A 108 -14.51 7.46 6.73
CA LEU A 108 -15.14 6.22 7.17
C LEU A 108 -14.58 5.76 8.52
N SER A 109 -13.26 5.81 8.71
CA SER A 109 -12.62 5.47 9.98
C SER A 109 -13.12 6.35 11.13
N GLY A 110 -13.27 7.66 10.87
CA GLY A 110 -13.88 8.59 11.84
C GLY A 110 -15.30 8.19 12.24
N MET A 111 -16.17 7.89 11.26
CA MET A 111 -17.55 7.48 11.53
C MET A 111 -17.65 6.21 12.37
N TYR A 112 -16.81 5.22 12.11
CA TYR A 112 -16.78 3.98 12.91
C TYR A 112 -16.23 4.21 14.32
N SER A 113 -15.26 5.12 14.47
CA SER A 113 -14.76 5.49 15.80
C SER A 113 -15.80 6.21 16.66
N GLU A 114 -16.64 7.06 16.03
CA GLU A 114 -17.76 7.72 16.69
C GLU A 114 -18.79 6.68 17.17
N SER A 115 -19.18 5.75 16.30
CA SER A 115 -20.11 4.66 16.64
C SER A 115 -19.61 3.77 17.77
N ALA A 116 -18.32 3.41 17.78
CA ALA A 116 -17.73 2.60 18.85
C ALA A 116 -17.71 3.31 20.21
N SER A 117 -17.64 4.64 20.23
CA SER A 117 -17.60 5.43 21.46
C SER A 117 -18.96 5.53 22.18
N GLU A 118 -20.05 5.30 21.46
CA GLU A 118 -21.42 5.37 22.01
C GLU A 118 -21.78 4.11 22.83
N ASN A 119 -21.15 2.96 22.57
CA ASN A 119 -21.54 1.65 23.11
C ASN A 119 -20.84 1.24 24.43
N THR A 120 -20.58 2.18 25.35
CA THR A 120 -19.96 1.99 26.69
C THR A 120 -18.42 2.02 26.77
N LEU A 121 -17.89 2.44 27.93
CA LEU A 121 -16.45 2.66 28.19
C LEU A 121 -15.58 1.40 28.05
N LEU A 122 -16.13 0.20 28.31
CA LEU A 122 -15.40 -1.07 28.15
C LEU A 122 -15.09 -1.35 26.67
N GLU A 123 -16.02 -1.03 25.77
CA GLU A 123 -15.84 -1.21 24.33
C GLU A 123 -14.79 -0.25 23.75
N MET A 124 -14.71 0.97 24.30
CA MET A 124 -13.72 1.97 23.87
C MET A 124 -12.27 1.55 24.16
N GLY A 125 -12.03 0.90 25.31
CA GLY A 125 -10.69 0.39 25.65
C GLY A 125 -10.22 -0.73 24.70
N GLU A 126 -11.13 -1.65 24.36
CA GLU A 126 -10.84 -2.72 23.40
C GLU A 126 -10.66 -2.19 21.97
N TYR A 127 -11.50 -1.24 21.56
CA TYR A 127 -11.37 -0.54 20.28
C TYR A 127 -10.02 0.17 20.15
N LEU A 128 -9.61 0.96 21.15
CA LEU A 128 -8.33 1.68 21.11
C LEU A 128 -7.14 0.71 21.02
N ARG A 129 -7.20 -0.41 21.75
CA ARG A 129 -6.17 -1.45 21.67
C ARG A 129 -6.11 -2.06 20.27
N PHE A 130 -7.27 -2.44 19.71
CA PHE A 130 -7.36 -2.93 18.35
C PHE A 130 -6.80 -1.91 17.36
N TYR A 131 -7.23 -0.65 17.42
CA TYR A 131 -6.83 0.40 16.50
C TYR A 131 -5.32 0.67 16.54
N GLY A 132 -4.70 0.61 17.72
CA GLY A 132 -3.25 0.69 17.87
C GLY A 132 -2.52 -0.46 17.16
N TRP A 133 -2.95 -1.71 17.40
CA TRP A 133 -2.39 -2.89 16.73
C TRP A 133 -2.66 -2.89 15.22
N PHE A 134 -3.80 -2.38 14.80
CA PHE A 134 -4.20 -2.28 13.41
C PHE A 134 -3.24 -1.37 12.64
N ASN A 135 -2.99 -0.17 13.15
CA ASN A 135 -2.03 0.78 12.54
C ASN A 135 -0.58 0.29 12.62
N LEU A 136 -0.19 -0.34 13.72
CA LEU A 136 1.12 -0.97 13.85
C LEU A 136 1.30 -2.10 12.82
N GLY A 137 0.24 -2.88 12.57
CA GLY A 137 0.19 -3.92 11.54
C GLY A 137 0.50 -3.38 10.14
N PHE A 138 -0.05 -2.22 9.78
CA PHE A 138 0.30 -1.53 8.53
C PHE A 138 1.78 -1.16 8.47
N ALA A 139 2.28 -0.44 9.48
CA ALA A 139 3.66 0.04 9.49
C ALA A 139 4.69 -1.10 9.41
N ILE A 140 4.47 -2.19 10.18
CA ILE A 140 5.34 -3.36 10.14
C ILE A 140 5.25 -4.05 8.77
N SER A 141 4.05 -4.25 8.24
CA SER A 141 3.85 -4.94 6.95
C SER A 141 4.51 -4.19 5.81
N GLN A 142 4.30 -2.86 5.73
CA GLN A 142 4.94 -1.99 4.75
C GLN A 142 6.46 -2.09 4.83
N THR A 143 7.02 -1.97 6.05
CA THR A 143 8.46 -2.00 6.28
C THR A 143 9.07 -3.34 5.88
N LEU A 144 8.48 -4.46 6.32
CA LEU A 144 8.95 -5.80 5.99
C LEU A 144 8.92 -6.06 4.49
N VAL A 145 7.82 -5.70 3.82
CA VAL A 145 7.68 -5.91 2.38
C VAL A 145 8.64 -5.01 1.61
N LEU A 146 8.85 -3.76 2.02
CA LEU A 146 9.83 -2.87 1.40
C LEU A 146 11.26 -3.45 1.53
N ILE A 147 11.66 -3.88 2.72
CA ILE A 147 12.97 -4.51 2.95
C ILE A 147 13.13 -5.75 2.05
N ALA A 148 12.12 -6.61 1.97
CA ALA A 148 12.14 -7.78 1.12
C ALA A 148 12.27 -7.43 -0.37
N MET A 149 11.54 -6.42 -0.84
CA MET A 149 11.59 -5.94 -2.23
C MET A 149 12.95 -5.34 -2.58
N VAL A 150 13.54 -4.55 -1.68
CA VAL A 150 14.88 -3.98 -1.85
C VAL A 150 15.93 -5.08 -1.88
N GLY A 151 15.88 -6.00 -0.91
CA GLY A 151 16.78 -7.16 -0.83
C GLY A 151 16.73 -8.01 -2.10
N PHE A 152 15.52 -8.35 -2.57
CA PHE A 152 15.33 -9.07 -3.82
C PHE A 152 15.92 -8.33 -5.02
N SER A 153 15.70 -7.02 -5.12
CA SER A 153 16.19 -6.19 -6.23
C SER A 153 17.72 -6.11 -6.25
N LEU A 154 18.35 -5.98 -5.07
CA LEU A 154 19.82 -5.95 -4.95
C LEU A 154 20.46 -7.29 -5.32
N ILE A 155 19.83 -8.42 -4.94
CA ILE A 155 20.30 -9.76 -5.33
C ILE A 155 20.24 -9.89 -6.87
N LYS A 156 19.12 -9.49 -7.49
CA LYS A 156 18.97 -9.52 -8.95
C LYS A 156 19.97 -8.61 -9.67
N LEU A 157 20.27 -7.44 -9.15
CA LEU A 157 21.29 -6.55 -9.71
C LEU A 157 22.69 -7.21 -9.68
N LYS A 158 23.04 -7.89 -8.58
CA LYS A 158 24.31 -8.62 -8.48
C LYS A 158 24.40 -9.79 -9.48
N GLU A 159 23.31 -10.49 -9.75
CA GLU A 159 23.26 -11.54 -10.75
C GLU A 159 23.49 -10.99 -12.17
N LEU A 160 22.91 -9.83 -12.49
CA LEU A 160 23.08 -9.18 -13.79
C LEU A 160 24.51 -8.66 -14.03
N ASN A 161 25.19 -8.15 -12.99
CA ASN A 161 26.56 -7.66 -13.12
C ASN A 161 27.63 -8.75 -13.19
N LYS A 162 27.26 -10.02 -12.91
CA LYS A 162 28.17 -11.18 -12.99
C LYS A 162 28.09 -11.91 -14.34
N ASN A 163 27.09 -11.60 -15.16
CA ASN A 163 26.93 -12.08 -16.54
C ASN A 163 27.40 -11.00 -17.52
#